data_AF-A0AAV2EQU2-F1
#
_entry.id   AF-A0AAV2EQU2-F1
#
_cell.length_a   1.000
_cell.length_b   1.000
_cell.length_c   1.000
_cell.angle_alpha   90.00
_cell.angle_beta   90.00
_cell.angle_gamma   90.00
#
_symmetry.space_group_name_H-M   'P 1'
#
loop_
_entity.id
_entity.type
_entity.pdbx_description
1 polymer ?
#
loop_
_entity_poly.entity_id
_entity_poly.type
_entity_poly.pdbx_seq_one_letter_code
_entity_poly.pdbx_strand_id
1 'polypeptide(L)'
;MTTTQGGSPWADLPDEILKAIGSRVDRPVNVLTFCSVCYSWRSAVSIPDFGQLIPPLQVRLPYPTDVDGVLTPSTMYCAEFQPPIPNGDSTSHADDAAWGGGGRLIKIEESNRGKLQLLNPISNLKLRYSPIQLSLADFHVVQLSTSFRLRLRTGFTAFEVNKVILFPPSAASYSPPQQERVTVVAIFQEGRLGYWRNGDESWTLLDDKNFDYDDIGPHRGQFYVVDRLGKLSRIDSSLSFVESRSPPQIPDGGGGQKNLVDSGGDLYLVDRKWNPRAVDFKVYKLDEEMGEWVEVKSLGGDETVFVLTTECCFSAPAAQVAGGRRDCIYYSDDDDYVARVMLTTESIQVFQLEDGSIQEVKSLPRESNIFLPPGFRTEF
;
A
#
# COMPACT_ATOMS: atom_id res chain seq x y z
N MET A 1 -13.23 20.08 -49.20
CA MET A 1 -14.12 19.68 -48.09
C MET A 1 -13.29 18.84 -47.14
N THR A 2 -12.76 19.46 -46.09
CA THR A 2 -12.01 18.79 -45.03
C THR A 2 -12.79 19.01 -43.74
N THR A 3 -13.42 17.93 -43.28
CA THR A 3 -14.10 17.84 -42.00
C THR A 3 -13.08 17.84 -40.88
N THR A 4 -12.96 18.95 -40.15
CA THR A 4 -12.34 18.99 -38.82
C THR A 4 -13.38 18.55 -37.80
N GLN A 5 -13.36 17.29 -37.38
CA GLN A 5 -13.91 16.93 -36.08
C GLN A 5 -12.92 17.41 -35.01
N GLY A 6 -13.03 18.68 -34.63
CA GLY A 6 -12.40 19.20 -33.43
C GLY A 6 -13.34 18.93 -32.26
N GLY A 7 -13.14 17.82 -31.56
CA GLY A 7 -13.68 17.71 -30.21
C GLY A 7 -13.05 18.82 -29.38
N SER A 8 -13.88 19.65 -28.72
CA SER A 8 -13.36 20.69 -27.83
C SER A 8 -12.40 20.06 -26.80
N PRO A 9 -11.21 20.64 -26.60
CA PRO A 9 -10.30 20.22 -25.53
C PRO A 9 -11.03 20.15 -24.19
N TRP A 10 -10.76 19.12 -23.39
CA TRP A 10 -11.29 19.00 -22.02
C TRP A 10 -10.97 20.21 -21.13
N ALA A 11 -9.96 21.00 -21.49
CA ALA A 11 -9.59 22.25 -20.85
C ALA A 11 -10.64 23.36 -21.01
N ASP A 12 -11.46 23.30 -22.07
CA ASP A 12 -12.45 24.32 -22.44
C ASP A 12 -13.85 24.03 -21.87
N LEU A 13 -13.98 23.04 -20.98
CA LEU A 13 -15.24 22.78 -20.30
C LEU A 13 -15.65 23.99 -19.45
N PRO A 14 -16.93 24.41 -19.49
CA PRO A 14 -17.43 25.47 -18.61
C PRO A 14 -17.26 25.15 -17.13
N ASP A 15 -16.92 26.16 -16.34
CA ASP A 15 -16.78 26.09 -14.87
C ASP A 15 -17.95 25.41 -14.16
N GLU A 16 -19.18 25.63 -14.64
CA GLU A 16 -20.40 25.04 -14.07
C GLU A 16 -20.38 23.51 -14.19
N ILE A 17 -19.92 22.99 -15.33
CA ILE A 17 -19.79 21.54 -15.56
C ILE A 17 -18.65 20.99 -14.70
N LEU A 18 -17.50 21.68 -14.64
CA LEU A 18 -16.38 21.27 -13.80
C LEU A 18 -16.77 21.21 -12.31
N LYS A 19 -17.48 22.21 -11.80
CA LYS A 19 -18.01 22.23 -10.43
C LYS A 19 -19.04 21.12 -10.20
N ALA A 20 -19.92 20.87 -11.17
CA ALA A 20 -20.90 19.80 -11.08
C ALA A 20 -20.23 18.42 -11.05
N ILE A 21 -19.21 18.18 -11.88
CA ILE A 21 -18.40 16.95 -11.84
C ILE A 21 -17.71 16.86 -10.48
N GLY A 22 -16.96 17.90 -10.09
CA GLY A 22 -16.21 17.97 -8.85
C GLY A 22 -17.05 17.69 -7.60
N SER A 23 -18.27 18.22 -7.54
CA SER A 23 -19.21 17.99 -6.44
C SER A 23 -19.70 16.54 -6.29
N ARG A 24 -19.53 15.72 -7.33
CA ARG A 24 -19.88 14.29 -7.36
C ARG A 24 -18.66 13.38 -7.21
N VAL A 25 -17.47 13.97 -7.01
CA VAL A 25 -16.25 13.22 -6.78
C VAL A 25 -16.15 12.91 -5.29
N ASP A 26 -16.61 11.72 -4.92
CA ASP A 26 -16.78 11.36 -3.50
C ASP A 26 -15.47 11.00 -2.78
N ARG A 27 -14.37 10.75 -3.52
CA ARG A 27 -13.09 10.29 -2.96
C ARG A 27 -12.02 11.38 -3.06
N PRO A 28 -11.30 11.72 -1.98
CA PRO A 28 -10.25 12.74 -2.00
C PRO A 28 -9.17 12.53 -3.07
N VAL A 29 -8.75 11.29 -3.31
CA VAL A 29 -7.80 10.96 -4.39
C VAL A 29 -8.36 11.26 -5.78
N ASN A 30 -9.65 11.04 -5.99
CA ASN A 30 -10.29 11.35 -7.26
C ASN A 30 -10.39 12.87 -7.44
N VAL A 31 -10.54 13.64 -6.35
CA VAL A 31 -10.47 15.11 -6.40
C VAL A 31 -9.05 15.56 -6.77
N LEU A 32 -8.01 14.92 -6.25
CA LEU A 32 -6.63 15.20 -6.67
C LEU A 32 -6.41 14.88 -8.15
N THR A 33 -6.92 13.74 -8.61
CA THR A 33 -6.86 13.35 -10.02
C THR A 33 -7.59 14.36 -10.90
N PHE A 34 -8.79 14.80 -10.48
CA PHE A 34 -9.55 15.86 -11.12
C PHE A 34 -8.74 17.17 -11.19
N CYS A 35 -8.10 17.56 -10.08
CA CYS A 35 -7.25 18.75 -10.00
C CYS A 35 -5.93 18.65 -10.78
N SER A 36 -5.50 17.44 -11.14
CA SER A 36 -4.24 17.19 -11.87
C SER A 36 -4.34 17.40 -13.38
N VAL A 37 -5.56 17.58 -13.93
CA VAL A 37 -5.77 17.70 -15.39
C VAL A 37 -5.17 18.98 -15.96
N CYS A 38 -5.61 20.14 -15.47
CA CYS A 38 -5.07 21.46 -15.83
C CYS A 38 -5.55 22.53 -14.83
N TYR A 39 -5.11 23.78 -15.01
CA TYR A 39 -5.46 24.88 -14.11
C TYR A 39 -6.97 25.10 -13.95
N SER A 40 -7.75 25.06 -15.04
CA SER A 40 -9.22 25.26 -14.98
C SER A 40 -9.90 24.23 -14.07
N TRP A 41 -9.56 22.95 -14.24
CA TRP A 41 -10.05 21.87 -13.40
C TRP A 41 -9.60 22.02 -11.94
N ARG A 42 -8.32 22.32 -11.71
CA ARG A 42 -7.78 22.56 -10.37
C ARG A 42 -8.51 23.70 -9.65
N SER A 43 -8.81 24.79 -10.36
CA SER A 43 -9.47 25.96 -9.79
C SER A 43 -10.97 25.78 -9.55
N ALA A 44 -11.59 24.76 -10.17
CA ALA A 44 -13.02 24.53 -10.09
C ALA A 44 -13.47 23.93 -8.75
N VAL A 45 -12.57 23.29 -8.01
CA VAL A 45 -12.87 22.64 -6.73
C VAL A 45 -11.83 22.96 -5.67
N SER A 46 -12.25 22.97 -4.40
CA SER A 46 -11.32 23.06 -3.29
C SER A 46 -10.60 21.71 -3.13
N ILE A 47 -9.27 21.75 -2.98
CA ILE A 47 -8.50 20.56 -2.62
C ILE A 47 -8.99 20.10 -1.23
N PRO A 48 -9.31 18.80 -1.06
CA PRO A 48 -9.82 18.30 0.21
C PRO A 48 -8.82 18.57 1.33
N ASP A 49 -9.34 18.99 2.50
CA ASP A 49 -8.56 18.91 3.72
C ASP A 49 -8.48 17.44 4.13
N PHE A 50 -7.29 16.84 3.96
CA PHE A 50 -7.06 15.45 4.32
C PHE A 50 -7.20 15.20 5.83
N GLY A 51 -7.22 16.28 6.64
CA GLY A 51 -7.38 16.26 8.10
C GLY A 51 -8.73 15.77 8.65
N GLN A 52 -9.66 15.37 7.77
CA GLN A 52 -11.00 14.93 8.16
C GLN A 52 -11.31 13.46 7.80
N LEU A 53 -10.34 12.71 7.27
CA LEU A 53 -10.65 11.50 6.51
C LEU A 53 -10.76 10.20 7.31
N ILE A 54 -10.02 10.06 8.42
CA ILE A 54 -10.29 9.18 9.57
C ILE A 54 -9.52 9.82 10.75
N PRO A 55 -10.18 10.32 11.81
CA PRO A 55 -9.46 10.88 12.94
C PRO A 55 -8.58 9.80 13.57
N PRO A 56 -7.34 10.13 14.00
CA PRO A 56 -6.47 9.14 14.61
C PRO A 56 -7.17 8.48 15.80
N LEU A 57 -7.37 7.15 15.71
CA LEU A 57 -8.09 6.41 16.72
C LEU A 57 -7.16 6.13 17.90
N GLN A 58 -7.56 6.52 19.11
CA GLN A 58 -6.84 6.13 20.31
C GLN A 58 -7.16 4.68 20.61
N VAL A 59 -6.12 3.86 20.71
CA VAL A 59 -6.21 2.42 20.95
C VAL A 59 -5.35 2.10 22.17
N ARG A 60 -5.84 1.31 23.11
CA ARG A 60 -4.98 0.78 24.19
C ARG A 60 -4.21 -0.41 23.64
N LEU A 61 -2.90 -0.46 23.77
CA LEU A 61 -2.13 -1.66 23.41
C LEU A 61 -2.32 -2.77 24.46
N PRO A 62 -2.21 -4.05 24.07
CA PRO A 62 -2.24 -5.12 25.05
C PRO A 62 -0.97 -5.14 25.90
N TYR A 63 -1.04 -5.83 27.04
CA TYR A 63 0.10 -6.18 27.87
C TYR A 63 1.21 -6.86 27.01
N PRO A 64 2.51 -6.52 27.18
CA PRO A 64 3.10 -5.88 28.36
C PRO A 64 3.20 -4.35 28.32
N THR A 65 2.89 -3.69 27.21
CA THR A 65 3.09 -2.24 27.14
C THR A 65 2.03 -1.44 27.89
N ASP A 66 0.75 -1.85 27.89
CA ASP A 66 -0.37 -1.11 28.54
C ASP A 66 -0.33 0.42 28.27
N VAL A 67 0.18 0.81 27.10
CA VAL A 67 0.30 2.21 26.71
C VAL A 67 -0.74 2.56 25.66
N ASP A 68 -1.15 3.81 25.67
CA ASP A 68 -2.00 4.35 24.63
C ASP A 68 -1.22 4.44 23.31
N GLY A 69 -1.80 3.82 22.28
CA GLY A 69 -1.45 3.97 20.89
C GLY A 69 -2.41 4.90 20.15
N VAL A 70 -1.96 5.33 18.98
CA VAL A 70 -2.69 6.11 18.00
C VAL A 70 -2.60 5.36 16.68
N LEU A 71 -3.75 4.96 16.15
CA LEU A 71 -3.85 4.39 14.82
C LEU A 71 -3.90 5.53 13.81
N THR A 72 -3.00 5.52 12.83
CA THR A 72 -2.90 6.54 11.79
C THR A 72 -3.05 5.90 10.42
N PRO A 73 -3.97 6.36 9.56
CA PRO A 73 -4.08 5.88 8.20
C PRO A 73 -2.85 6.32 7.38
N SER A 74 -2.33 5.40 6.56
CA SER A 74 -1.34 5.70 5.54
C SER A 74 -1.80 5.17 4.19
N THR A 75 -1.51 5.91 3.13
CA THR A 75 -1.93 5.53 1.78
C THR A 75 -0.74 5.54 0.84
N MET A 76 -0.64 4.47 0.08
CA MET A 76 0.31 4.26 -1.00
C MET A 76 -0.26 4.79 -2.30
N TYR A 77 0.51 5.62 -3.00
CA TYR A 77 0.17 6.13 -4.31
C TYR A 77 1.29 5.83 -5.31
N CYS A 78 0.91 5.64 -6.57
CA CYS A 78 1.78 5.87 -7.70
C CYS A 78 1.60 7.32 -8.16
N ALA A 79 2.67 8.10 -8.19
CA ALA A 79 2.67 9.50 -8.60
C ALA A 79 3.46 9.67 -9.91
N GLU A 80 2.76 10.02 -10.97
CA GLU A 80 3.34 10.32 -12.28
C GLU A 80 3.54 11.83 -12.42
N PHE A 81 4.75 12.22 -12.82
CA PHE A 81 5.04 13.61 -13.15
C PHE A 81 4.52 13.89 -14.56
N GLN A 82 3.64 14.87 -14.70
CA GLN A 82 3.34 15.43 -16.01
C GLN A 82 4.41 16.49 -16.33
N PRO A 83 5.30 16.27 -17.30
CA PRO A 83 6.13 17.36 -17.79
C PRO A 83 5.22 18.46 -18.37
N PRO A 84 5.58 19.74 -18.21
CA PRO A 84 4.86 20.80 -18.90
C PRO A 84 4.87 20.51 -20.40
N ILE A 85 3.70 20.63 -21.04
CA ILE A 85 3.58 20.49 -22.50
C ILE A 85 4.61 21.43 -23.13
N PRO A 86 5.57 20.92 -23.93
CA PRO A 86 6.54 21.79 -24.56
C PRO A 86 5.78 22.71 -25.50
N ASN A 87 5.80 24.01 -25.19
CA ASN A 87 5.55 25.02 -26.21
C ASN A 87 6.58 24.77 -27.30
N GLY A 88 6.11 24.64 -28.54
CA GLY A 88 6.91 24.21 -29.68
C GLY A 88 8.29 24.84 -29.71
N ASP A 89 9.28 24.01 -30.02
CA ASP A 89 10.72 24.26 -30.13
C ASP A 89 11.53 23.93 -28.87
N SER A 90 11.94 22.67 -28.75
CA SER A 90 13.30 22.28 -28.30
C SER A 90 13.56 20.79 -28.46
N THR A 91 14.55 20.47 -29.29
CA THR A 91 15.18 19.16 -29.43
C THR A 91 16.01 18.82 -28.18
N SER A 92 15.45 18.04 -27.25
CA SER A 92 16.22 17.32 -26.24
C SER A 92 15.45 16.10 -25.71
N HIS A 93 15.10 15.17 -26.61
CA HIS A 93 14.40 13.92 -26.26
C HIS A 93 15.33 12.76 -25.87
N ALA A 94 16.61 13.03 -25.60
CA ALA A 94 17.56 11.97 -25.24
C ALA A 94 17.57 11.64 -23.73
N ASP A 95 17.32 12.62 -22.86
CA ASP A 95 17.48 12.42 -21.41
C ASP A 95 16.21 11.88 -20.73
N ASP A 96 15.00 12.19 -21.22
CA ASP A 96 13.74 11.68 -20.64
C ASP A 96 13.55 10.16 -20.82
N ALA A 97 14.15 9.59 -21.87
CA ALA A 97 14.13 8.14 -22.10
C ALA A 97 14.99 7.36 -21.09
N ALA A 98 15.91 8.02 -20.37
CA ALA A 98 16.80 7.39 -19.40
C ALA A 98 16.12 7.14 -18.03
N TRP A 99 14.99 7.79 -17.73
CA TRP A 99 14.38 7.79 -16.38
C TRP A 99 13.11 6.94 -16.23
N GLY A 100 12.69 6.26 -17.31
CA GLY A 100 11.55 5.34 -17.35
C GLY A 100 10.22 6.07 -17.21
N GLY A 101 9.40 6.08 -18.27
CA GLY A 101 8.11 6.78 -18.32
C GLY A 101 6.99 6.18 -17.46
N GLY A 102 7.26 5.85 -16.20
CA GLY A 102 6.29 5.38 -15.21
C GLY A 102 6.28 6.25 -13.95
N GLY A 103 5.32 6.00 -13.07
CA GLY A 103 5.13 6.72 -11.82
C GLY A 103 6.04 6.25 -10.69
N ARG A 104 6.22 7.13 -9.71
CA ARG A 104 7.00 6.92 -8.48
C ARG A 104 6.07 6.44 -7.37
N LEU A 105 6.49 5.46 -6.59
CA LEU A 105 5.77 5.06 -5.38
C LEU A 105 6.02 6.10 -4.28
N ILE A 106 4.93 6.63 -3.74
CA ILE A 106 4.97 7.54 -2.60
C ILE A 106 4.01 7.08 -1.52
N LYS A 107 4.42 7.25 -0.27
CA LYS A 107 3.57 6.97 0.89
C LYS A 107 3.23 8.26 1.59
N ILE A 108 1.95 8.46 1.83
CA ILE A 108 1.43 9.65 2.48
C ILE A 108 0.74 9.23 3.76
N GLU A 109 1.00 9.99 4.81
CA GLU A 109 0.39 9.81 6.11
C GLU A 109 0.01 11.19 6.67
N GLU A 110 -1.12 11.27 7.37
CA GLU A 110 -1.46 12.47 8.10
C GLU A 110 -0.80 12.47 9.49
N SER A 111 -0.09 13.54 9.81
CA SER A 111 0.43 13.72 11.16
C SER A 111 -0.64 14.15 12.15
N ASN A 112 -0.38 13.90 13.43
CA ASN A 112 -1.18 14.33 14.58
C ASN A 112 -1.47 15.85 14.67
N ARG A 113 -0.95 16.67 13.75
CA ARG A 113 -1.17 18.12 13.65
C ARG A 113 -1.96 18.53 12.40
N GLY A 114 -2.61 17.60 11.70
CA GLY A 114 -3.35 17.91 10.48
C GLY A 114 -2.46 18.12 9.24
N LYS A 115 -1.17 17.80 9.32
CA LYS A 115 -0.23 18.01 8.21
C LYS A 115 0.10 16.70 7.52
N LEU A 116 -0.04 16.64 6.19
CA LEU A 116 0.45 15.54 5.38
C LEU A 116 1.97 15.40 5.50
N GLN A 117 2.43 14.16 5.60
CA GLN A 117 3.83 13.78 5.60
C GLN A 117 4.10 12.78 4.49
N LEU A 118 5.19 13.02 3.77
CA LEU A 118 5.72 12.08 2.80
C LEU A 118 6.69 11.13 3.49
N LEU A 119 6.43 9.84 3.33
CA LEU A 119 7.23 8.75 3.88
C LEU A 119 7.87 7.95 2.75
N ASN A 120 9.00 7.31 3.03
CA ASN A 120 9.50 6.25 2.18
C ASN A 120 8.44 5.13 2.12
N PRO A 121 8.08 4.64 0.92
CA PRO A 121 7.05 3.61 0.74
C PRO A 121 7.23 2.32 1.53
N ILE A 122 8.48 1.89 1.69
CA ILE A 122 8.82 0.62 2.31
C ILE A 122 9.30 0.88 3.75
N SER A 123 10.31 1.73 3.93
CA SER A 123 10.95 1.92 5.25
C SER A 123 10.23 2.84 6.21
N ASN A 124 9.16 3.49 5.76
CA ASN A 124 8.37 4.40 6.58
C ASN A 124 9.14 5.61 7.15
N LEU A 125 10.40 5.78 6.75
CA LEU A 125 11.24 6.90 7.16
C LEU A 125 10.64 8.19 6.62
N LYS A 126 10.47 9.17 7.52
CA LYS A 126 10.07 10.50 7.13
C LYS A 126 11.15 11.09 6.23
N LEU A 127 10.77 11.41 5.01
CA LEU A 127 11.71 11.99 4.08
C LEU A 127 11.89 13.48 4.46
N ARG A 128 13.09 13.83 4.92
CA ARG A 128 13.44 15.20 5.32
C ARG A 128 13.80 16.00 4.07
N TYR A 129 12.80 16.52 3.37
CA TYR A 129 13.03 17.40 2.23
C TYR A 129 12.89 18.89 2.61
N SER A 130 13.81 19.71 2.08
CA SER A 130 13.71 21.17 1.99
C SER A 130 12.46 21.59 1.17
N PRO A 131 11.96 22.84 1.27
CA PRO A 131 10.54 23.17 1.18
C PRO A 131 10.04 23.22 -0.28
N ILE A 132 10.03 22.09 -0.96
CA ILE A 132 9.10 21.89 -2.06
C ILE A 132 7.77 21.60 -1.38
N GLN A 133 6.86 22.59 -1.35
CA GLN A 133 5.46 22.32 -1.07
C GLN A 133 4.96 21.39 -2.19
N LEU A 134 5.06 20.08 -1.96
CA LEU A 134 4.47 19.09 -2.83
C LEU A 134 2.96 19.26 -2.76
N SER A 135 2.39 19.90 -3.78
CA SER A 135 0.96 19.87 -4.00
C SER A 135 0.66 18.58 -4.75
N LEU A 136 -0.12 17.69 -4.18
CA LEU A 136 -0.54 16.45 -4.86
C LEU A 136 -1.34 16.73 -6.13
N ALA A 137 -1.88 17.95 -6.28
CA ALA A 137 -2.52 18.37 -7.51
C ALA A 137 -1.53 18.55 -8.69
N ASP A 138 -0.22 18.66 -8.43
CA ASP A 138 0.83 18.76 -9.46
C ASP A 138 1.17 17.42 -10.10
N PHE A 139 0.62 16.32 -9.56
CA PHE A 139 0.91 14.96 -10.01
C PHE A 139 -0.38 14.26 -10.39
N HIS A 140 -0.29 13.40 -11.40
CA HIS A 140 -1.32 12.38 -11.56
C HIS A 140 -1.06 11.29 -10.52
N VAL A 141 -1.98 11.13 -9.56
CA VAL A 141 -1.82 10.18 -8.46
C VAL A 141 -2.85 9.07 -8.56
N VAL A 142 -2.39 7.83 -8.46
CA VAL A 142 -3.24 6.64 -8.40
C VAL A 142 -3.03 5.97 -7.05
N GLN A 143 -4.12 5.82 -6.28
CA GLN A 143 -4.08 5.10 -5.01
C GLN A 143 -3.92 3.60 -5.27
N LEU A 144 -2.91 3.01 -4.65
CA LEU A 144 -2.60 1.58 -4.77
C LEU A 144 -3.08 0.79 -3.55
N SER A 145 -2.89 1.33 -2.35
CA SER A 145 -3.23 0.65 -1.11
C SER A 145 -3.44 1.62 0.04
N THR A 146 -4.27 1.23 1.01
CA THR A 146 -4.43 1.94 2.29
C THR A 146 -4.11 0.97 3.42
N SER A 147 -3.27 1.42 4.34
CA SER A 147 -2.83 0.69 5.52
C SER A 147 -3.02 1.53 6.77
N PHE A 148 -2.85 0.91 7.93
CA PHE A 148 -2.87 1.60 9.21
C PHE A 148 -1.58 1.33 9.96
N ARG A 149 -0.97 2.39 10.49
CA ARG A 149 0.15 2.29 11.41
C ARG A 149 -0.32 2.53 12.83
N LEU A 150 0.10 1.66 13.73
CA LEU A 150 -0.08 1.86 15.14
C LEU A 150 1.18 2.48 15.75
N ARG A 151 1.04 3.70 16.28
CA ARG A 151 2.11 4.43 16.95
C ARG A 151 1.81 4.56 18.42
N LEU A 152 2.82 4.47 19.27
CA LEU A 152 2.72 4.89 20.66
C LEU A 152 2.43 6.40 20.72
N ARG A 153 1.77 6.89 21.77
CA ARG A 153 1.61 8.34 22.00
C ARG A 153 2.94 9.11 21.98
N THR A 154 4.04 8.45 22.34
CA THR A 154 5.40 8.99 22.28
C THR A 154 5.90 9.24 20.85
N GLY A 155 5.18 8.73 19.84
CA GLY A 155 5.48 8.89 18.41
C GLY A 155 6.25 7.73 17.79
N PHE A 156 6.70 6.76 18.59
CA PHE A 156 7.40 5.56 18.10
C PHE A 156 6.42 4.52 17.55
N THR A 157 6.86 3.70 16.61
CA THR A 157 6.08 2.55 16.12
C THR A 157 5.90 1.52 17.24
N ALA A 158 4.69 0.99 17.39
CA ALA A 158 4.41 -0.09 18.33
C ALA A 158 4.97 -1.41 17.77
N PHE A 159 6.22 -1.74 18.11
CA PHE A 159 6.89 -2.93 17.56
C PHE A 159 6.15 -4.23 17.87
N GLU A 160 5.44 -4.31 18.99
CA GLU A 160 4.67 -5.49 19.43
C GLU A 160 3.53 -5.89 18.48
N VAL A 161 3.18 -5.03 17.53
CA VAL A 161 2.11 -5.26 16.55
C VAL A 161 2.68 -5.31 15.15
N ASN A 162 2.52 -6.46 14.48
CA ASN A 162 3.01 -6.70 13.12
C ASN A 162 2.14 -5.98 12.08
N LYS A 163 0.82 -6.14 12.17
CA LYS A 163 -0.13 -5.58 11.20
C LYS A 163 -1.47 -5.24 11.86
N VAL A 164 -2.12 -4.19 11.37
CA VAL A 164 -3.41 -3.71 11.86
C VAL A 164 -4.36 -3.41 10.71
N ILE A 165 -5.63 -3.77 10.88
CA ILE A 165 -6.73 -3.40 9.98
C ILE A 165 -7.90 -2.80 10.79
N LEU A 166 -8.76 -2.06 10.10
CA LEU A 166 -10.06 -1.64 10.62
C LEU A 166 -11.17 -2.57 10.13
N PHE A 167 -12.10 -2.89 11.03
CA PHE A 167 -13.26 -3.73 10.78
C PHE A 167 -14.56 -3.03 11.22
N PRO A 168 -15.66 -3.18 10.46
CA PRO A 168 -15.76 -3.80 9.13
C PRO A 168 -14.94 -3.03 8.08
N PRO A 169 -14.70 -3.56 6.86
CA PRO A 169 -13.96 -2.84 5.81
C PRO A 169 -14.47 -1.42 5.54
N SER A 170 -15.78 -1.17 5.75
CA SER A 170 -16.40 0.17 5.68
C SER A 170 -15.89 1.16 6.73
N ALA A 171 -15.34 0.70 7.85
CA ALA A 171 -14.72 1.56 8.86
C ALA A 171 -13.41 2.20 8.37
N ALA A 172 -12.77 1.62 7.35
CA ALA A 172 -11.65 2.24 6.63
C ALA A 172 -12.10 3.19 5.50
N SER A 173 -13.41 3.39 5.32
CA SER A 173 -13.93 4.31 4.31
C SER A 173 -13.88 5.77 4.78
N TYR A 174 -13.86 6.68 3.81
CA TYR A 174 -13.86 8.14 4.02
C TYR A 174 -15.17 8.69 4.62
N SER A 175 -16.17 7.84 4.81
CA SER A 175 -17.48 8.21 5.36
C SER A 175 -17.95 7.12 6.33
N PRO A 176 -17.22 6.91 7.45
CA PRO A 176 -17.58 5.85 8.37
C PRO A 176 -19.01 6.09 8.89
N PRO A 177 -19.87 5.07 8.93
CA PRO A 177 -21.21 5.22 9.47
C PRO A 177 -21.13 5.77 10.91
N GLN A 178 -21.83 6.86 11.20
CA GLN A 178 -21.77 7.58 12.50
C GLN A 178 -22.18 6.72 13.71
N GLN A 179 -22.65 5.48 13.49
CA GLN A 179 -23.16 4.56 14.51
C GLN A 179 -22.42 3.22 14.58
N GLU A 180 -21.45 2.94 13.71
CA GLU A 180 -20.70 1.68 13.77
C GLU A 180 -19.57 1.79 14.80
N ARG A 181 -19.51 0.81 15.72
CA ARG A 181 -18.35 0.66 16.60
C ARG A 181 -17.16 0.24 15.75
N VAL A 182 -16.19 1.15 15.60
CA VAL A 182 -14.92 0.84 14.95
C VAL A 182 -14.21 -0.26 15.73
N THR A 183 -13.88 -1.34 15.03
CA THR A 183 -13.08 -2.44 15.56
C THR A 183 -11.71 -2.41 14.92
N VAL A 184 -10.68 -2.53 15.74
CA VAL A 184 -9.29 -2.71 15.31
C VAL A 184 -8.98 -4.19 15.42
N VAL A 185 -8.45 -4.80 14.35
CA VAL A 185 -7.95 -6.18 14.37
C VAL A 185 -6.45 -6.13 14.11
N ALA A 186 -5.68 -6.87 14.90
CA ALA A 186 -4.24 -6.83 14.87
C ALA A 186 -3.60 -8.22 14.96
N ILE A 187 -2.48 -8.38 14.26
CA ILE A 187 -1.54 -9.49 14.44
C ILE A 187 -0.39 -8.98 15.31
N PHE A 188 -0.12 -9.67 16.41
CA PHE A 188 0.96 -9.36 17.34
C PHE A 188 2.27 -10.08 16.93
N GLN A 189 3.41 -9.61 17.44
CA GLN A 189 4.74 -10.17 17.11
C GLN A 189 4.83 -11.68 17.28
N GLU A 190 4.18 -12.23 18.30
CA GLU A 190 4.19 -13.66 18.58
C GLU A 190 3.19 -14.46 17.74
N GLY A 191 2.59 -13.85 16.70
CA GLY A 191 1.61 -14.47 15.79
C GLY A 191 0.19 -14.60 16.37
N ARG A 192 -0.11 -13.98 17.51
CA ARG A 192 -1.48 -13.88 18.04
C ARG A 192 -2.35 -12.97 17.18
N LEU A 193 -3.60 -13.36 16.97
CA LEU A 193 -4.61 -12.53 16.34
C LEU A 193 -5.63 -12.08 17.38
N GLY A 194 -5.87 -10.77 17.47
CA GLY A 194 -6.86 -10.21 18.39
C GLY A 194 -7.58 -9.00 17.83
N TYR A 195 -8.65 -8.61 18.51
CA TYR A 195 -9.39 -7.39 18.21
C TYR A 195 -9.61 -6.52 19.44
N TRP A 196 -9.83 -5.24 19.20
CA TRP A 196 -10.22 -4.24 20.18
C TRP A 196 -11.30 -3.35 19.58
N ARG A 197 -12.42 -3.18 20.28
CA ARG A 197 -13.46 -2.23 19.87
C ARG A 197 -13.26 -0.92 20.59
N ASN A 198 -13.63 0.18 19.94
CA ASN A 198 -13.55 1.49 20.56
C ASN A 198 -14.30 1.53 21.90
N GLY A 199 -13.56 1.74 22.99
CA GLY A 199 -14.06 1.76 24.36
C GLY A 199 -13.85 0.46 25.15
N ASP A 200 -13.35 -0.62 24.54
CA ASP A 200 -13.00 -1.84 25.26
C ASP A 200 -11.81 -1.58 26.22
N GLU A 201 -11.83 -2.22 27.38
CA GLU A 201 -10.76 -2.07 28.38
C GLU A 201 -9.49 -2.85 27.99
N SER A 202 -9.64 -3.95 27.25
CA SER A 202 -8.59 -4.87 26.85
C SER A 202 -8.85 -5.48 25.46
N TRP A 203 -7.81 -6.03 24.84
CA TRP A 203 -7.93 -6.81 23.60
C TRP A 203 -8.54 -8.18 23.87
N THR A 204 -9.35 -8.66 22.92
CA THR A 204 -9.88 -10.02 22.90
C THR A 204 -9.16 -10.83 21.83
N LEU A 205 -8.71 -12.04 22.17
CA LEU A 205 -8.12 -12.96 21.18
C LEU A 205 -9.21 -13.51 20.26
N LEU A 206 -8.90 -13.57 18.97
CA LEU A 206 -9.77 -14.22 17.96
C LEU A 206 -9.56 -15.73 17.93
N ASP A 207 -8.36 -16.18 18.26
CA ASP A 207 -7.97 -17.58 18.36
C ASP A 207 -7.19 -17.81 19.65
N ASP A 208 -7.60 -18.80 20.43
CA ASP A 208 -6.90 -19.24 21.65
C ASP A 208 -6.00 -20.46 21.42
N LYS A 209 -5.99 -21.01 20.20
CA LYS A 209 -5.25 -22.22 19.83
C LYS A 209 -4.14 -21.95 18.83
N ASN A 210 -4.34 -21.02 17.90
CA ASN A 210 -3.34 -20.66 16.90
C ASN A 210 -2.61 -19.36 17.28
N PHE A 211 -1.28 -19.44 17.25
CA PHE A 211 -0.36 -18.35 17.58
C PHE A 211 0.63 -18.11 16.44
N ASP A 212 0.32 -18.56 15.22
CA ASP A 212 1.22 -18.50 14.07
C ASP A 212 0.60 -17.71 12.92
N TYR A 213 -0.20 -16.67 13.19
CA TYR A 213 -0.74 -15.81 12.14
C TYR A 213 0.34 -14.90 11.54
N ASP A 214 0.51 -14.98 10.23
CA ASP A 214 1.54 -14.22 9.49
C ASP A 214 0.96 -12.96 8.84
N ASP A 215 -0.24 -13.03 8.26
CA ASP A 215 -0.83 -11.89 7.56
C ASP A 215 -2.36 -11.86 7.60
N ILE A 216 -2.92 -10.64 7.49
CA ILE A 216 -4.34 -10.35 7.35
C ILE A 216 -4.55 -9.31 6.25
N GLY A 217 -5.46 -9.56 5.31
CA GLY A 217 -5.65 -8.70 4.15
C GLY A 217 -7.09 -8.66 3.63
N PRO A 218 -7.50 -7.56 2.98
CA PRO A 218 -8.78 -7.50 2.31
C PRO A 218 -8.73 -8.28 0.99
N HIS A 219 -9.81 -9.00 0.68
CA HIS A 219 -10.05 -9.59 -0.63
C HIS A 219 -11.55 -9.61 -0.92
N ARG A 220 -11.97 -9.06 -2.07
CA ARG A 220 -13.39 -8.98 -2.50
C ARG A 220 -14.35 -8.47 -1.40
N GLY A 221 -13.92 -7.45 -0.67
CA GLY A 221 -14.73 -6.82 0.38
C GLY A 221 -14.87 -7.63 1.67
N GLN A 222 -14.04 -8.65 1.88
CA GLN A 222 -13.95 -9.44 3.11
C GLN A 222 -12.51 -9.45 3.63
N PHE A 223 -12.28 -9.86 4.88
CA PHE A 223 -10.94 -10.02 5.42
C PHE A 223 -10.57 -11.50 5.54
N TYR A 224 -9.37 -11.81 5.07
CA TYR A 224 -8.77 -13.13 5.15
C TYR A 224 -7.49 -13.06 5.97
N VAL A 225 -7.27 -14.10 6.78
CA VAL A 225 -6.09 -14.29 7.61
C VAL A 225 -5.39 -15.55 7.16
N VAL A 226 -4.07 -15.53 7.12
CA VAL A 226 -3.26 -16.70 6.83
C VAL A 226 -2.28 -16.96 7.96
N ASP A 227 -2.15 -18.23 8.34
CA ASP A 227 -1.12 -18.67 9.28
C ASP A 227 0.18 -19.09 8.58
N ARG A 228 1.22 -19.35 9.38
CA ARG A 228 2.56 -19.73 8.92
C ARG A 228 2.58 -20.99 8.07
N LEU A 229 1.60 -21.87 8.24
CA LEU A 229 1.43 -23.11 7.48
C LEU A 229 0.66 -22.88 6.17
N GLY A 230 0.18 -21.65 5.94
CA GLY A 230 -0.59 -21.23 4.78
C GLY A 230 -2.09 -21.54 4.88
N LYS A 231 -2.60 -21.87 6.08
CA LYS A 231 -4.05 -22.06 6.27
C LYS A 231 -4.75 -20.71 6.17
N LEU A 232 -5.60 -20.57 5.18
CA LEU A 232 -6.40 -19.37 4.97
C LEU A 232 -7.74 -19.48 5.72
N SER A 233 -8.11 -18.45 6.48
CA SER A 233 -9.39 -18.37 7.19
C SER A 233 -10.05 -17.01 6.94
N ARG A 234 -11.37 -16.97 6.80
CA ARG A 234 -12.13 -15.72 6.63
C ARG A 234 -12.71 -15.26 7.98
N ILE A 235 -12.66 -13.96 8.24
CA ILE A 235 -13.34 -13.35 9.40
C ILE A 235 -14.71 -12.83 8.96
N ASP A 236 -15.78 -13.24 9.66
CA ASP A 236 -17.13 -12.71 9.42
C ASP A 236 -17.46 -11.44 10.23
N SER A 237 -18.67 -10.92 10.05
CA SER A 237 -19.17 -9.74 10.78
C SER A 237 -19.24 -9.90 12.29
N SER A 238 -19.26 -11.14 12.80
CA SER A 238 -19.25 -11.42 14.24
C SER A 238 -17.85 -11.47 14.82
N LEU A 239 -16.81 -11.27 13.99
CA LEU A 239 -15.40 -11.47 14.33
C LEU A 239 -15.13 -12.94 14.71
N SER A 240 -15.76 -13.87 14.00
CA SER A 240 -15.47 -15.30 14.13
C SER A 240 -14.81 -15.81 12.86
N PHE A 241 -13.96 -16.83 13.00
CA PHE A 241 -13.47 -17.57 11.85
C PHE A 241 -14.60 -18.38 11.26
N VAL A 242 -14.90 -18.12 9.98
CA VAL A 242 -15.75 -18.99 9.20
C VAL A 242 -14.84 -19.95 8.47
N GLU A 243 -15.16 -21.23 8.55
CA GLU A 243 -14.60 -22.25 7.67
C GLU A 243 -14.97 -21.89 6.23
N SER A 244 -14.06 -21.16 5.57
CA SER A 244 -13.94 -21.24 4.13
C SER A 244 -13.57 -22.67 3.76
N ARG A 245 -13.77 -23.07 2.51
CA ARG A 245 -12.97 -24.14 1.90
C ARG A 245 -11.52 -23.69 1.95
N SER A 246 -10.90 -23.83 3.11
CA SER A 246 -9.55 -23.36 3.35
C SER A 246 -8.64 -24.24 2.51
N PRO A 247 -7.79 -23.65 1.65
CA PRO A 247 -6.74 -24.41 1.02
C PRO A 247 -5.96 -25.21 2.06
N PRO A 248 -5.65 -26.49 1.77
CA PRO A 248 -4.75 -27.25 2.61
C PRO A 248 -3.44 -26.46 2.77
N GLN A 249 -2.72 -26.77 3.85
CA GLN A 249 -1.39 -26.24 4.10
C GLN A 249 -0.56 -26.31 2.82
N ILE A 250 0.30 -25.32 2.61
CA ILE A 250 1.22 -25.34 1.48
C ILE A 250 2.05 -26.62 1.57
N PRO A 251 2.29 -27.36 0.48
CA PRO A 251 3.18 -28.51 0.49
C PRO A 251 4.51 -28.19 1.18
N ASP A 252 4.96 -29.08 2.06
CA ASP A 252 6.16 -28.96 2.91
C ASP A 252 6.11 -27.89 4.02
N GLY A 253 4.95 -27.29 4.31
CA GLY A 253 4.78 -26.27 5.35
C GLY A 253 5.26 -24.86 4.92
N GLY A 254 5.85 -24.74 3.73
CA GLY A 254 6.31 -23.46 3.18
C GLY A 254 7.53 -22.86 3.87
N GLY A 255 7.70 -21.55 3.71
CA GLY A 255 8.72 -20.71 4.31
C GLY A 255 8.37 -20.12 5.68
N GLY A 256 9.18 -19.18 6.13
CA GLY A 256 9.09 -18.59 7.47
C GLY A 256 8.04 -17.49 7.61
N GLN A 257 7.61 -16.87 6.51
CA GLN A 257 6.64 -15.77 6.51
C GLN A 257 5.73 -15.82 5.30
N LYS A 258 4.43 -15.61 5.52
CA LYS A 258 3.40 -15.52 4.47
C LYS A 258 2.86 -14.10 4.33
N ASN A 259 2.59 -13.67 3.10
CA ASN A 259 1.91 -12.40 2.81
C ASN A 259 0.77 -12.61 1.81
N LEU A 260 -0.36 -11.94 2.06
CA LEU A 260 -1.52 -11.95 1.17
C LEU A 260 -1.49 -10.75 0.23
N VAL A 261 -1.73 -10.99 -1.05
CA VAL A 261 -1.81 -9.95 -2.08
C VAL A 261 -3.09 -10.14 -2.89
N ASP A 262 -3.95 -9.12 -2.88
CA ASP A 262 -5.08 -9.01 -3.82
C ASP A 262 -4.56 -8.44 -5.14
N SER A 263 -4.85 -9.13 -6.25
CA SER A 263 -4.48 -8.68 -7.59
C SER A 263 -5.46 -9.16 -8.65
N GLY A 264 -6.00 -8.24 -9.44
CA GLY A 264 -6.87 -8.59 -10.57
C GLY A 264 -8.14 -9.35 -10.20
N GLY A 265 -8.59 -9.27 -8.94
CA GLY A 265 -9.73 -10.05 -8.43
C GLY A 265 -9.38 -11.48 -7.98
N ASP A 266 -8.11 -11.87 -8.05
CA ASP A 266 -7.57 -13.10 -7.49
C ASP A 266 -6.83 -12.82 -6.17
N LEU A 267 -6.71 -13.85 -5.32
CA LEU A 267 -5.93 -13.81 -4.10
C LEU A 267 -4.63 -14.61 -4.26
N TYR A 268 -3.51 -13.97 -3.96
CA TYR A 268 -2.19 -14.57 -3.98
C TYR A 268 -1.61 -14.69 -2.58
N LEU A 269 -0.85 -15.75 -2.36
CA LEU A 269 -0.03 -15.98 -1.19
C LEU A 269 1.44 -15.94 -1.60
N VAL A 270 2.18 -15.00 -1.05
CA VAL A 270 3.64 -14.93 -1.19
C VAL A 270 4.28 -15.59 0.01
N ASP A 271 5.01 -16.67 -0.23
CA ASP A 271 5.70 -17.47 0.78
C ASP A 271 7.19 -17.16 0.77
N ARG A 272 7.66 -16.41 1.76
CA ARG A 272 9.06 -16.06 1.96
C ARG A 272 9.76 -17.18 2.71
N LYS A 273 10.71 -17.83 2.04
CA LYS A 273 11.55 -18.88 2.60
C LYS A 273 12.83 -18.28 3.17
N TRP A 274 13.03 -18.49 4.47
CA TRP A 274 14.30 -18.20 5.12
C TRP A 274 15.18 -19.44 5.06
N ASN A 275 16.21 -19.44 4.22
CA ASN A 275 17.28 -20.42 4.28
C ASN A 275 18.51 -19.74 4.93
N PRO A 276 19.24 -20.40 5.84
CA PRO A 276 20.50 -19.89 6.37
C PRO A 276 21.52 -19.41 5.31
N ARG A 277 21.35 -19.82 4.05
CA ARG A 277 22.20 -19.44 2.92
C ARG A 277 21.62 -18.36 2.00
N ALA A 278 20.29 -18.19 1.93
CA ALA A 278 19.63 -17.24 1.03
C ALA A 278 18.14 -17.04 1.37
N VAL A 279 17.60 -15.86 1.07
CA VAL A 279 16.15 -15.64 1.01
C VAL A 279 15.64 -16.18 -0.33
N ASP A 280 14.45 -16.77 -0.35
CA ASP A 280 13.76 -17.22 -1.57
C ASP A 280 12.25 -16.97 -1.45
N PHE A 281 11.54 -16.90 -2.57
CA PHE A 281 10.09 -16.66 -2.58
C PHE A 281 9.39 -17.66 -3.49
N LYS A 282 8.24 -18.15 -3.01
CA LYS A 282 7.25 -18.83 -3.83
C LYS A 282 5.96 -18.05 -3.83
N VAL A 283 5.25 -18.06 -4.94
CA VAL A 283 3.94 -17.42 -5.05
C VAL A 283 2.90 -18.46 -5.40
N TYR A 284 1.77 -18.43 -4.70
CA TYR A 284 0.64 -19.29 -4.94
C TYR A 284 -0.59 -18.45 -5.24
N LYS A 285 -1.38 -18.85 -6.23
CA LYS A 285 -2.71 -18.31 -6.49
C LYS A 285 -3.74 -19.21 -5.83
N LEU A 286 -4.76 -18.62 -5.19
CA LEU A 286 -5.88 -19.37 -4.65
C LEU A 286 -6.77 -19.85 -5.81
N ASP A 287 -6.94 -21.17 -5.94
CA ASP A 287 -8.03 -21.77 -6.68
C ASP A 287 -9.27 -21.77 -5.78
N GLU A 288 -10.21 -20.86 -6.02
CA GLU A 288 -11.43 -20.75 -5.21
C GLU A 288 -12.41 -21.92 -5.43
N GLU A 289 -12.36 -22.58 -6.60
CA GLU A 289 -13.27 -23.69 -6.93
C GLU A 289 -12.86 -24.96 -6.17
N MET A 290 -11.56 -25.28 -6.25
CA MET A 290 -10.97 -26.42 -5.56
C MET A 290 -10.69 -26.11 -4.08
N GLY A 291 -10.50 -24.84 -3.74
CA GLY A 291 -10.01 -24.41 -2.44
C GLY A 291 -8.61 -24.94 -2.22
N GLU A 292 -7.66 -24.57 -3.09
CA GLU A 292 -6.25 -25.02 -3.01
C GLU A 292 -5.28 -23.91 -3.41
N TRP A 293 -4.06 -23.96 -2.89
CA TRP A 293 -2.97 -23.07 -3.31
C TRP A 293 -2.24 -23.67 -4.52
N VAL A 294 -2.26 -22.97 -5.65
CA VAL A 294 -1.57 -23.39 -6.88
C VAL A 294 -0.33 -22.52 -7.09
N GLU A 295 0.86 -23.14 -7.09
CA GLU A 295 2.12 -22.42 -7.32
C GLU A 295 2.13 -21.78 -8.71
N VAL A 296 2.44 -20.49 -8.78
CA VAL A 296 2.57 -19.74 -10.04
C VAL A 296 3.99 -19.24 -10.21
N LYS A 297 4.47 -19.23 -11.46
CA LYS A 297 5.81 -18.75 -11.83
C LYS A 297 5.80 -17.35 -12.45
N SER A 298 4.62 -16.75 -12.59
CA SER A 298 4.39 -15.43 -13.15
C SER A 298 3.13 -14.82 -12.51
N LEU A 299 3.11 -13.51 -12.36
CA LEU A 299 2.09 -12.74 -11.63
C LEU A 299 0.97 -12.21 -12.54
N GLY A 300 0.56 -13.03 -13.51
CA GLY A 300 -0.50 -12.66 -14.47
C GLY A 300 0.00 -12.23 -15.85
N GLY A 301 1.24 -12.59 -16.20
CA GLY A 301 1.78 -12.38 -17.55
C GLY A 301 2.20 -10.93 -17.78
N ASP A 302 3.51 -10.69 -17.69
CA ASP A 302 4.23 -9.50 -18.15
C ASP A 302 3.84 -8.11 -17.60
N GLU A 303 2.75 -7.95 -16.85
CA GLU A 303 2.19 -6.63 -16.53
C GLU A 303 2.10 -6.27 -15.05
N THR A 304 2.50 -7.14 -14.11
CA THR A 304 2.27 -6.91 -12.67
C THR A 304 3.55 -7.02 -11.83
N VAL A 305 3.62 -6.21 -10.78
CA VAL A 305 4.60 -6.32 -9.70
C VAL A 305 3.91 -6.41 -8.35
N PHE A 306 4.52 -7.13 -7.42
CA PHE A 306 4.08 -7.15 -6.02
C PHE A 306 5.01 -6.31 -5.16
N VAL A 307 4.44 -5.57 -4.21
CA VAL A 307 5.18 -4.79 -3.23
C VAL A 307 4.77 -5.27 -1.84
N LEU A 308 5.74 -5.77 -1.09
CA LEU A 308 5.56 -6.25 0.28
C LEU A 308 6.11 -5.21 1.24
N THR A 309 5.28 -4.76 2.16
CA THR A 309 5.68 -3.86 3.25
C THR A 309 5.16 -4.42 4.56
N THR A 310 5.75 -4.00 5.68
CA THR A 310 5.30 -4.41 7.02
C THR A 310 3.80 -4.12 7.26
N GLU A 311 3.24 -3.04 6.70
CA GLU A 311 1.85 -2.63 6.99
C GLU A 311 0.83 -3.12 5.97
N CYS A 312 1.25 -3.34 4.72
CA CYS A 312 0.39 -3.81 3.65
C CYS A 312 1.20 -4.45 2.52
N CYS A 313 0.57 -5.39 1.83
CA CYS A 313 1.09 -5.99 0.61
C CYS A 313 0.08 -5.71 -0.49
N PHE A 314 0.56 -5.30 -1.66
CA PHE A 314 -0.32 -4.91 -2.77
C PHE A 314 0.33 -5.21 -4.12
N SER A 315 -0.50 -5.25 -5.15
CA SER A 315 -0.06 -5.37 -6.53
C SER A 315 -0.18 -4.02 -7.25
N ALA A 316 0.68 -3.80 -8.26
CA ALA A 316 0.60 -2.66 -9.14
C ALA A 316 0.98 -3.07 -10.57
N PRO A 317 0.42 -2.41 -11.61
CA PRO A 317 0.87 -2.63 -12.97
C PRO A 317 2.34 -2.23 -13.13
N ALA A 318 3.17 -3.11 -13.68
CA ALA A 318 4.58 -2.88 -13.94
C ALA A 318 4.81 -1.65 -14.82
N ALA A 319 3.95 -1.44 -15.82
CA ALA A 319 4.00 -0.27 -16.70
C ALA A 319 3.71 1.05 -15.98
N GLN A 320 2.92 1.00 -14.89
CA GLN A 320 2.61 2.17 -14.08
C GLN A 320 3.78 2.55 -13.16
N VAL A 321 4.65 1.61 -12.81
CA VAL A 321 5.77 1.84 -11.91
C VAL A 321 7.04 2.12 -12.71
N ALA A 322 7.73 3.21 -12.41
CA ALA A 322 8.92 3.61 -13.16
C ALA A 322 10.04 2.57 -13.08
N GLY A 323 10.40 1.95 -14.21
CA GLY A 323 11.37 0.85 -14.19
C GLY A 323 10.83 -0.42 -13.53
N GLY A 324 9.51 -0.53 -13.35
CA GLY A 324 8.84 -1.71 -12.83
C GLY A 324 9.22 -2.94 -13.64
N ARG A 325 9.97 -3.84 -13.01
CA ARG A 325 10.37 -5.10 -13.61
C ARG A 325 9.26 -6.11 -13.38
N ARG A 326 8.65 -6.60 -14.45
CA ARG A 326 7.56 -7.60 -14.40
C ARG A 326 7.97 -8.84 -13.61
N ASP A 327 6.98 -9.52 -13.03
CA ASP A 327 7.19 -10.76 -12.26
C ASP A 327 8.25 -10.58 -11.16
N CYS A 328 8.25 -9.39 -10.55
CA CYS A 328 9.10 -9.06 -9.43
C CYS A 328 8.30 -8.79 -8.16
N ILE A 329 8.94 -9.13 -7.05
CA ILE A 329 8.50 -8.82 -5.69
C ILE A 329 9.50 -7.80 -5.13
N TYR A 330 9.02 -6.62 -4.79
CA TYR A 330 9.78 -5.60 -4.07
C TYR A 330 9.50 -5.74 -2.57
N TYR A 331 10.54 -5.84 -1.75
CA TYR A 331 10.40 -6.04 -0.31
C TYR A 331 11.55 -5.39 0.48
N SER A 332 11.32 -5.13 1.77
CA SER A 332 12.38 -4.80 2.74
C SER A 332 12.91 -6.07 3.40
N ASP A 333 14.22 -6.13 3.60
CA ASP A 333 14.86 -7.17 4.42
C ASP A 333 14.67 -6.85 5.92
N ASP A 334 13.42 -6.88 6.37
CA ASP A 334 12.96 -6.34 7.66
C ASP A 334 13.21 -7.24 8.88
N ASP A 335 13.92 -8.36 8.74
CA ASP A 335 14.22 -9.25 9.87
C ASP A 335 15.39 -8.74 10.74
N ASP A 336 16.07 -7.68 10.32
CA ASP A 336 17.06 -7.05 11.19
C ASP A 336 16.38 -6.09 12.18
N TYR A 337 16.09 -6.61 13.39
CA TYR A 337 15.67 -5.81 14.54
C TYR A 337 16.59 -4.60 14.77
N VAL A 338 17.88 -4.70 14.43
CA VAL A 338 18.84 -3.60 14.53
C VAL A 338 18.57 -2.54 13.46
N ALA A 339 18.23 -2.91 12.23
CA ALA A 339 17.82 -1.96 11.19
C ALA A 339 16.52 -1.22 11.58
N ARG A 340 15.54 -1.95 12.12
CA ARG A 340 14.27 -1.39 12.64
C ARG A 340 14.49 -0.38 13.77
N VAL A 341 15.49 -0.59 14.62
CA VAL A 341 15.83 0.30 15.75
C VAL A 341 16.77 1.45 15.32
N MET A 342 17.68 1.22 14.37
CA MET A 342 18.72 2.18 13.98
C MET A 342 18.29 3.13 12.85
N LEU A 343 17.12 2.93 12.23
CA LEU A 343 16.61 3.78 11.13
C LEU A 343 17.63 3.94 10.00
N THR A 344 18.47 2.92 9.78
CA THR A 344 19.39 2.87 8.65
C THR A 344 18.55 2.76 7.37
N THR A 345 19.09 3.22 6.24
CA THR A 345 18.40 3.08 4.95
C THR A 345 18.24 1.59 4.65
N GLU A 346 17.07 1.04 4.96
CA GLU A 346 16.70 -0.33 4.62
C GLU A 346 17.01 -0.58 3.14
N SER A 347 17.75 -1.64 2.87
CA SER A 347 18.01 -2.07 1.50
C SER A 347 16.72 -2.67 0.95
N ILE A 348 16.03 -1.91 0.12
CA ILE A 348 14.93 -2.45 -0.67
C ILE A 348 15.55 -3.48 -1.64
N GLN A 349 15.03 -4.70 -1.59
CA GLN A 349 15.44 -5.79 -2.46
C GLN A 349 14.34 -6.05 -3.48
N VAL A 350 14.76 -6.52 -4.66
CA VAL A 350 13.87 -7.03 -5.69
C VAL A 350 14.19 -8.49 -5.91
N PHE A 351 13.17 -9.33 -5.79
CA PHE A 351 13.22 -10.74 -6.16
C PHE A 351 12.53 -10.92 -7.51
N GLN A 352 13.15 -11.64 -8.44
CA GLN A 352 12.54 -11.97 -9.72
C GLN A 352 12.08 -13.43 -9.75
N LEU A 353 10.80 -13.67 -10.07
CA LEU A 353 10.22 -15.02 -10.05
C LEU A 353 10.81 -15.96 -11.12
N GLU A 354 11.24 -15.42 -12.26
CA GLU A 354 11.71 -16.23 -13.39
C GLU A 354 12.98 -17.02 -13.07
N ASP A 355 13.97 -16.36 -12.47
CA ASP A 355 15.31 -16.91 -12.21
C ASP A 355 15.66 -17.01 -10.71
N GLY A 356 14.80 -16.50 -9.83
CA GLY A 356 15.03 -16.45 -8.39
C GLY A 356 16.13 -15.47 -7.96
N SER A 357 16.53 -14.54 -8.84
CA SER A 357 17.59 -13.57 -8.52
C SER A 357 17.11 -12.52 -7.52
N ILE A 358 18.00 -12.16 -6.59
CA ILE A 358 17.80 -11.08 -5.63
C ILE A 358 18.82 -9.99 -5.91
N GLN A 359 18.34 -8.75 -6.03
CA GLN A 359 19.19 -7.58 -6.25
C GLN A 359 18.75 -6.43 -5.34
N GLU A 360 19.70 -5.60 -4.92
CA GLU A 360 19.36 -4.37 -4.21
C GLU A 360 18.84 -3.33 -5.22
N VAL A 361 17.71 -2.69 -4.91
CA VAL A 361 17.12 -1.68 -5.80
C VAL A 361 18.06 -0.51 -6.07
N LYS A 362 18.95 -0.18 -5.12
CA LYS A 362 19.96 0.87 -5.29
C LYS A 362 21.02 0.55 -6.36
N SER A 363 21.27 -0.73 -6.66
CA SER A 363 22.21 -1.13 -7.71
C SER A 363 21.56 -1.18 -9.10
N LEU A 364 20.26 -0.89 -9.17
CA LEU A 364 19.46 -0.97 -10.38
C LEU A 364 19.08 0.43 -10.87
N PRO A 365 19.67 0.93 -11.99
CA PRO A 365 19.48 2.32 -12.41
C PRO A 365 18.02 2.68 -12.73
N ARG A 366 17.20 1.75 -13.25
CA ARG A 366 15.80 2.03 -13.61
C ARG A 366 14.87 1.97 -12.41
N GLU A 367 15.10 1.01 -11.52
CA GLU A 367 14.29 0.67 -10.36
C GLU A 367 14.61 1.54 -9.13
N SER A 368 15.85 2.02 -9.01
CA SER A 368 16.30 2.89 -7.89
C SER A 368 15.42 4.12 -7.71
N ASN A 369 14.83 4.59 -8.81
CA ASN A 369 13.99 5.76 -8.79
C ASN A 369 12.55 5.47 -8.36
N ILE A 370 12.07 4.22 -8.33
CA ILE A 370 10.69 3.86 -7.93
C ILE A 370 10.33 4.51 -6.60
N PHE A 371 11.26 4.51 -5.64
CA PHE A 371 11.03 4.92 -4.25
C PHE A 371 11.49 6.35 -3.96
N LEU A 372 11.85 7.12 -4.99
CA LEU A 372 12.21 8.53 -4.87
C LEU A 372 11.00 9.41 -5.20
N PRO A 373 10.80 10.55 -4.50
CA PRO A 373 9.73 11.47 -4.85
C PRO A 373 9.91 12.03 -6.26
N PRO A 374 8.81 12.34 -6.96
CA PRO A 374 8.85 13.11 -8.20
C PRO A 374 9.60 14.45 -8.02
N GLY A 375 10.45 14.80 -8.99
CA GLY A 375 11.22 16.06 -8.99
C GLY A 375 12.60 15.98 -8.32
N PHE A 376 12.97 14.85 -7.72
CA PHE A 376 14.35 14.62 -7.29
C PHE A 376 15.23 14.18 -8.46
N ARG A 377 16.34 14.89 -8.67
CA ARG A 377 17.45 14.46 -9.52
C ARG A 377 18.51 13.84 -8.62
N THR A 378 18.91 12.60 -8.90
CA THR A 378 20.20 12.10 -8.42
C THR A 378 21.25 12.68 -9.35
N GLU A 379 21.96 13.70 -8.90
CA GLU A 379 23.22 14.09 -9.56
C GLU A 379 24.21 12.96 -9.29
N PHE A 380 24.44 12.12 -10.31
CA PHE A 380 25.53 11.14 -10.33
C PHE A 380 26.78 11.77 -10.95
#